data_AF-A0A1C3REP9-F1
#
_entry.id   AF-A0A1C3REP9-F1
#
_cell.length_a   1.000
_cell.length_b   1.000
_cell.length_c   1.000
_cell.angle_alpha   90.00
_cell.angle_beta   90.00
_cell.angle_gamma   90.00
#
_symmetry.space_group_name_H-M   'P 1'
#
loop_
_entity.id
_entity.type
_entity.pdbx_description
1 polymer ?
#
loop_
_entity_poly.entity_id
_entity_poly.type
_entity_poly.pdbx_seq_one_letter_code
_entity_poly.pdbx_strand_id
1 'polypeptide(L)'
;MWTIKSRFIKDEKGVVLPSLGLFLPLLMLMSFAAIEVSLIVFEWHRTGEATRRAARYMAIEEPVADLSSFVRGSSVVCQGSSAGGVNCSSGAGANISAYGEMVAQMQAIQPAIQSEHISITYSDSGLGEATTPGGILPMVSVRVENLQKPLVVIGGFMGMPDVFTYPAFMTNQIANGIGPTS
;
A
#
# COMPACT_ATOMS: atom_id res chain seq x y z
N MET A 1 -38.55 63.77 0.62
CA MET A 1 -37.71 62.83 -0.15
C MET A 1 -36.29 62.61 0.42
N TRP A 2 -35.93 63.19 1.57
CA TRP A 2 -34.55 63.14 2.11
C TRP A 2 -34.37 62.12 3.26
N THR A 3 -35.45 61.68 3.90
CA THR A 3 -35.46 60.75 5.04
C THR A 3 -35.30 59.27 4.66
N ILE A 4 -35.58 58.91 3.40
CA ILE A 4 -35.46 57.52 2.91
C ILE A 4 -34.00 57.16 2.61
N LYS A 5 -33.19 58.11 2.11
CA LYS A 5 -31.77 57.89 1.79
C LYS A 5 -30.91 57.60 3.03
N SER A 6 -31.19 58.20 4.18
CA SER A 6 -30.37 57.98 5.39
C SER A 6 -30.63 56.63 6.06
N ARG A 7 -31.79 56.00 5.81
CA ARG A 7 -32.13 54.68 6.34
C ARG A 7 -31.40 53.55 5.61
N PHE A 8 -31.16 53.68 4.31
CA PHE A 8 -30.42 52.69 3.52
C PHE A 8 -28.93 52.61 3.87
N ILE A 9 -28.31 53.75 4.24
CA ILE A 9 -26.87 53.82 4.59
C ILE A 9 -26.58 53.25 5.99
N LYS A 10 -27.61 53.13 6.85
CA LYS A 10 -27.51 52.60 8.22
C LYS A 10 -28.09 51.18 8.37
N ASP A 11 -28.44 50.52 7.27
CA ASP A 11 -29.07 49.21 7.34
C ASP A 11 -28.02 48.11 7.53
N GLU A 12 -27.87 47.62 8.77
CA GLU A 12 -26.97 46.53 9.15
C GLU A 12 -27.62 45.14 8.98
N LYS A 13 -28.89 45.09 8.53
CA LYS A 13 -29.65 43.86 8.27
C LYS A 13 -29.10 43.13 7.04
N GLY A 14 -27.99 42.44 7.23
CA GLY A 14 -27.29 41.74 6.15
C GLY A 14 -25.79 41.55 6.40
N VAL A 15 -25.23 42.16 7.45
CA VAL A 15 -23.81 42.03 7.83
C VAL A 15 -23.40 40.57 8.07
N VAL A 16 -24.33 39.68 8.41
CA VAL A 16 -24.06 38.26 8.66
C VAL A 16 -23.65 37.50 7.38
N LEU A 17 -24.17 37.89 6.21
CA LEU A 17 -23.90 37.21 4.93
C LEU A 17 -22.42 37.22 4.52
N PRO A 18 -21.71 38.38 4.50
CA PRO A 18 -20.30 38.41 4.15
C PRO A 18 -19.40 37.72 5.18
N SER A 19 -19.75 37.78 6.47
CA SER A 19 -19.01 37.01 7.49
C SER A 19 -19.14 35.51 7.26
N LEU A 20 -20.36 35.00 7.02
CA LEU A 20 -20.58 33.59 6.75
C LEU A 20 -19.92 33.16 5.43
N GLY A 21 -19.99 34.00 4.40
CA GLY A 21 -19.35 33.76 3.10
C GLY A 21 -17.83 33.66 3.17
N LEU A 22 -17.19 34.30 4.16
CA LEU A 22 -15.74 34.21 4.38
C LEU A 22 -15.36 32.96 5.19
N PHE A 23 -16.13 32.60 6.22
CA PHE A 23 -15.82 31.45 7.08
C PHE A 23 -16.17 30.10 6.45
N LEU A 24 -17.26 30.02 5.68
CA LEU A 24 -17.72 28.77 5.08
C LEU A 24 -16.68 28.08 4.20
N PRO A 25 -16.02 28.75 3.24
CA PRO A 25 -14.98 28.11 2.42
C PRO A 25 -13.75 27.72 3.25
N LEU A 26 -13.41 28.49 4.28
CA LEU A 26 -12.29 28.17 5.18
C LEU A 26 -12.55 26.88 5.97
N LEU A 27 -13.76 26.75 6.54
CA LEU A 27 -14.19 25.55 7.29
C LEU A 27 -14.29 24.33 6.37
N MET A 28 -14.77 24.52 5.13
CA MET A 28 -14.85 23.46 4.13
C MET A 28 -13.46 22.95 3.73
N LEU A 29 -12.50 23.86 3.49
CA LEU A 29 -11.12 23.50 3.16
C LEU A 29 -10.47 22.72 4.30
N MET A 30 -10.60 23.18 5.54
CA MET A 30 -10.09 22.46 6.71
C MET A 30 -10.72 21.07 6.87
N SER A 31 -12.04 20.96 6.65
CA SER A 31 -12.74 19.68 6.74
C SER A 31 -12.27 18.70 5.66
N PHE A 32 -12.13 19.14 4.42
CA PHE A 32 -11.62 18.29 3.34
C PHE A 32 -10.16 17.91 3.52
N ALA A 33 -9.32 18.82 4.02
CA ALA A 33 -7.93 18.51 4.36
C ALA A 33 -7.87 17.42 5.46
N ALA A 34 -8.72 17.51 6.49
CA ALA A 34 -8.80 16.50 7.54
C ALA A 34 -9.26 15.13 6.99
N ILE A 35 -10.23 15.12 6.07
CA ILE A 35 -10.68 13.89 5.39
C ILE A 35 -9.53 13.29 4.57
N GLU A 36 -8.78 14.10 3.84
CA GLU A 36 -7.65 13.63 3.01
C GLU A 36 -6.55 12.99 3.86
N VAL A 37 -6.17 13.61 4.98
CA VAL A 37 -5.23 13.02 5.95
C VAL A 37 -5.76 11.72 6.53
N SER A 38 -7.06 11.67 6.87
CA SER A 38 -7.69 10.46 7.41
C SER A 38 -7.64 9.31 6.40
N LEU A 39 -7.86 9.59 5.11
CA LEU A 39 -7.75 8.60 4.04
C LEU A 39 -6.31 8.12 3.83
N ILE A 40 -5.30 9.00 3.97
CA ILE A 40 -3.88 8.61 3.91
C ILE A 40 -3.59 7.57 5.00
N VAL A 41 -3.98 7.86 6.25
CA VAL A 41 -3.75 6.94 7.38
C VAL A 41 -4.50 5.61 7.18
N PHE A 42 -5.74 5.67 6.68
CA PHE A 42 -6.53 4.47 6.39
C PHE A 42 -5.90 3.59 5.31
N GLU A 43 -5.45 4.17 4.21
CA GLU A 43 -4.75 3.46 3.15
C GLU A 43 -3.43 2.84 3.64
N TRP A 44 -2.71 3.54 4.52
CA TRP A 44 -1.49 3.04 5.16
C TRP A 44 -1.78 1.76 5.96
N HIS A 45 -2.83 1.73 6.78
CA HIS A 45 -3.25 0.52 7.49
C HIS A 45 -3.70 -0.61 6.56
N ARG A 46 -4.44 -0.30 5.50
CA ARG A 46 -4.86 -1.29 4.49
C ARG A 46 -3.68 -1.96 3.81
N THR A 47 -2.62 -1.20 3.51
CA THR A 47 -1.39 -1.76 2.94
C THR A 47 -0.73 -2.74 3.91
N GLY A 48 -0.69 -2.42 5.21
CA GLY A 48 -0.22 -3.35 6.25
C GLY A 48 -0.99 -4.68 6.25
N GLU A 49 -2.32 -4.63 6.26
CA GLU A 49 -3.17 -5.82 6.20
C GLU A 49 -3.02 -6.60 4.89
N ALA A 50 -2.87 -5.90 3.75
CA ALA A 50 -2.61 -6.53 2.47
C ALA A 50 -1.31 -7.35 2.49
N THR A 51 -0.22 -6.80 3.05
CA THR A 51 1.05 -7.54 3.17
C THR A 51 0.95 -8.75 4.10
N ARG A 52 0.18 -8.67 5.19
CA ARG A 52 -0.05 -9.82 6.09
C ARG A 52 -0.81 -10.93 5.42
N ARG A 53 -1.87 -10.59 4.67
CA ARG A 53 -2.64 -11.56 3.89
C ARG A 53 -1.78 -12.23 2.82
N ALA A 54 -0.99 -11.44 2.09
CA ALA A 54 -0.07 -11.94 1.08
C ALA A 54 0.98 -12.88 1.69
N ALA A 55 1.63 -12.48 2.78
CA ALA A 55 2.65 -13.30 3.44
C ALA A 55 2.06 -14.63 3.93
N ARG A 56 0.83 -14.63 4.46
CA ARG A 56 0.13 -15.87 4.83
C ARG A 56 -0.21 -16.73 3.62
N TYR A 57 -0.72 -16.14 2.54
CA TYR A 57 -1.05 -16.88 1.32
C TYR A 57 0.21 -17.54 0.74
N MET A 58 1.29 -16.78 0.60
CA MET A 58 2.58 -17.27 0.10
C MET A 58 3.28 -18.27 1.02
N ALA A 59 2.89 -18.34 2.29
CA ALA A 59 3.42 -19.33 3.22
C ALA A 59 2.76 -20.71 3.05
N ILE A 60 1.53 -20.75 2.53
CA ILE A 60 0.72 -21.97 2.45
C ILE A 60 0.71 -22.52 1.02
N GLU A 61 0.52 -21.65 0.04
CA GLU A 61 0.39 -22.00 -1.38
C GLU A 61 1.75 -22.17 -2.07
N GLU A 62 1.70 -22.54 -3.36
CA GLU A 62 2.90 -22.70 -4.18
C GLU A 62 3.75 -21.41 -4.21
N PRO A 63 5.08 -21.53 -4.06
CA PRO A 63 5.96 -20.38 -4.07
C PRO A 63 6.02 -19.72 -5.46
N VAL A 64 6.21 -18.39 -5.47
CA VAL A 64 6.40 -17.63 -6.71
C VAL A 64 7.76 -17.90 -7.34
N ALA A 65 8.79 -18.14 -6.52
CA ALA A 65 10.09 -18.58 -6.99
C ALA A 65 10.15 -20.10 -7.11
N ASP A 66 10.87 -20.60 -8.11
CA ASP A 66 11.34 -21.99 -8.07
C ASP A 66 12.39 -22.13 -6.95
N LEU A 67 12.02 -22.86 -5.91
CA LEU A 67 12.83 -23.09 -4.71
C LEU A 67 13.41 -24.52 -4.66
N SER A 68 13.35 -25.29 -5.76
CA SER A 68 13.87 -26.66 -5.82
C SER A 68 15.36 -26.79 -5.52
N SER A 69 16.14 -25.72 -5.77
CA SER A 69 17.58 -25.64 -5.49
C SER A 69 17.91 -24.77 -4.28
N PHE A 70 16.92 -24.47 -3.42
CA PHE A 70 17.11 -23.61 -2.27
C PHE A 70 18.03 -24.26 -1.23
N VAL A 71 19.09 -23.54 -0.83
CA VAL A 71 20.08 -24.02 0.15
C VAL A 71 20.14 -23.09 1.36
N ARG A 72 20.69 -23.58 2.48
CA ARG A 72 20.92 -22.74 3.67
C ARG A 72 21.77 -21.52 3.33
N GLY A 73 21.42 -20.38 3.91
CA GLY A 73 22.05 -19.09 3.65
C GLY A 73 21.75 -18.46 2.29
N SER A 74 20.92 -19.08 1.45
CA SER A 74 20.48 -18.47 0.19
C SER A 74 19.31 -17.50 0.40
N SER A 75 19.20 -16.53 -0.50
CA SER A 75 18.11 -15.56 -0.56
C SER A 75 17.69 -15.35 -2.01
N VAL A 76 16.41 -15.54 -2.30
CA VAL A 76 15.81 -15.31 -3.61
C VAL A 76 14.89 -14.10 -3.52
N VAL A 77 15.16 -13.08 -4.32
CA VAL A 77 14.33 -11.87 -4.41
C VAL A 77 13.53 -11.91 -5.69
N CYS A 78 12.22 -11.78 -5.57
CA CYS A 78 11.28 -11.65 -6.69
C CYS A 78 10.68 -10.25 -6.70
N GLN A 79 10.77 -9.57 -7.84
CA GLN A 79 10.22 -8.24 -8.01
C GLN A 79 9.20 -8.24 -9.15
N GLY A 80 8.04 -7.64 -8.88
CA GLY A 80 7.02 -7.44 -9.90
C GLY A 80 7.38 -6.35 -10.90
N SER A 81 6.81 -6.45 -12.09
CA SER A 81 6.98 -5.53 -13.21
C SER A 81 5.64 -4.96 -13.66
N SER A 82 5.66 -3.79 -14.29
CA SER A 82 4.47 -3.06 -14.78
C SER A 82 3.74 -3.77 -15.90
N ALA A 83 4.40 -4.72 -16.54
CA ALA A 83 3.79 -5.60 -17.52
C ALA A 83 3.02 -6.78 -16.89
N GLY A 84 2.90 -6.85 -15.55
CA GLY A 84 2.27 -7.97 -14.85
C GLY A 84 3.14 -9.22 -14.73
N GLY A 85 4.42 -9.12 -15.09
CA GLY A 85 5.42 -10.16 -14.88
C GLY A 85 6.08 -10.07 -13.51
N VAL A 86 6.72 -11.16 -13.09
CA VAL A 86 7.56 -11.21 -11.89
C VAL A 86 8.92 -11.79 -12.26
N ASN A 87 9.99 -11.15 -11.80
CA ASN A 87 11.36 -11.57 -12.04
C ASN A 87 12.00 -12.00 -10.73
N CYS A 88 12.48 -13.23 -10.66
CA CYS A 88 13.17 -13.76 -9.48
C CYS A 88 14.68 -13.89 -9.73
N SER A 89 15.48 -13.62 -8.70
CA SER A 89 16.94 -13.72 -8.75
C SER A 89 17.46 -15.16 -8.83
N SER A 90 16.60 -16.16 -8.66
CA SER A 90 16.94 -17.60 -8.74
C SER A 90 17.30 -18.06 -10.15
N GLY A 91 17.02 -17.28 -11.20
CA GLY A 91 17.31 -17.61 -12.60
C GLY A 91 16.41 -18.72 -13.18
N ALA A 92 15.83 -19.57 -12.34
CA ALA A 92 14.72 -20.44 -12.65
C ALA A 92 13.42 -19.62 -12.65
N GLY A 93 12.55 -19.88 -13.63
CA GLY A 93 11.36 -19.06 -13.92
C GLY A 93 10.45 -18.85 -12.71
N ALA A 94 9.74 -17.71 -12.72
CA ALA A 94 8.78 -17.38 -11.68
C ALA A 94 7.38 -17.92 -12.03
N ASN A 95 6.63 -18.39 -11.03
CA ASN A 95 5.24 -18.79 -11.17
C ASN A 95 4.34 -17.54 -11.23
N ILE A 96 4.05 -17.10 -12.45
CA ILE A 96 3.26 -15.89 -12.73
C ILE A 96 1.80 -16.05 -12.26
N SER A 97 1.24 -17.27 -12.31
CA SER A 97 -0.12 -17.55 -11.82
C SER A 97 -0.23 -17.34 -10.31
N ALA A 98 0.65 -17.95 -9.53
CA ALA A 98 0.67 -17.80 -8.06
C ALA A 98 0.89 -16.32 -7.68
N TYR A 99 1.76 -15.62 -8.41
CA TYR A 99 1.97 -14.19 -8.22
C TYR A 99 0.69 -13.39 -8.49
N GLY A 100 0.01 -13.64 -9.60
CA GLY A 100 -1.23 -12.94 -9.98
C GLY A 100 -2.36 -13.13 -8.95
N GLU A 101 -2.53 -14.34 -8.42
CA GLU A 101 -3.52 -14.61 -7.37
C GLU A 101 -3.19 -13.89 -6.06
N MET A 102 -1.92 -13.89 -5.64
CA MET A 102 -1.46 -13.13 -4.48
C MET A 102 -1.74 -11.63 -4.66
N VAL A 103 -1.38 -11.05 -5.80
CA VAL A 103 -1.64 -9.64 -6.11
C VAL A 103 -3.14 -9.33 -6.09
N ALA A 104 -3.98 -10.19 -6.66
CA ALA A 104 -5.43 -10.01 -6.64
C ALA A 104 -5.98 -9.97 -5.21
N GLN A 105 -5.47 -10.80 -4.30
CA GLN A 105 -5.86 -10.75 -2.89
C GLN A 105 -5.36 -9.50 -2.17
N MET A 106 -4.17 -9.00 -2.51
CA MET A 106 -3.69 -7.72 -1.99
C MET A 106 -4.56 -6.57 -2.48
N GLN A 107 -4.92 -6.57 -3.77
CA GLN A 107 -5.79 -5.57 -4.39
C GLN A 107 -7.21 -5.57 -3.83
N ALA A 108 -7.73 -6.72 -3.42
CA ALA A 108 -9.01 -6.80 -2.71
C ALA A 108 -9.00 -6.01 -1.39
N ILE A 109 -7.84 -5.91 -0.73
CA ILE A 109 -7.67 -5.09 0.49
C ILE A 109 -7.26 -3.67 0.15
N GLN A 110 -6.32 -3.46 -0.76
CA GLN A 110 -5.80 -2.15 -1.17
C GLN A 110 -5.69 -2.09 -2.70
N PRO A 111 -6.71 -1.54 -3.39
CA PRO A 111 -6.76 -1.48 -4.85
C PRO A 111 -5.65 -0.65 -5.50
N ALA A 112 -5.04 0.27 -4.75
CA ALA A 112 -3.95 1.11 -5.25
C ALA A 112 -2.62 0.35 -5.45
N ILE A 113 -2.49 -0.87 -4.90
CA ILE A 113 -1.28 -1.68 -5.07
C ILE A 113 -1.21 -2.22 -6.50
N GLN A 114 -0.08 -1.94 -7.15
CA GLN A 114 0.29 -2.48 -8.46
C GLN A 114 1.42 -3.50 -8.30
N SER A 115 1.65 -4.30 -9.34
CA SER A 115 2.65 -5.37 -9.32
C SER A 115 4.06 -4.85 -9.08
N GLU A 116 4.38 -3.67 -9.59
CA GLU A 116 5.72 -3.04 -9.48
C GLU A 116 6.08 -2.65 -8.06
N HIS A 117 5.08 -2.45 -7.22
CA HIS A 117 5.25 -1.95 -5.86
C HIS A 117 5.56 -3.10 -4.90
N ILE A 118 5.54 -4.34 -5.38
CA ILE A 118 5.67 -5.53 -4.56
C ILE A 118 7.06 -6.16 -4.78
N SER A 119 7.77 -6.39 -3.69
CA SER A 119 8.96 -7.23 -3.65
C SER A 119 8.76 -8.37 -2.66
N ILE A 120 9.04 -9.59 -3.11
CA ILE A 120 8.95 -10.81 -2.30
C ILE A 120 10.38 -11.31 -2.11
N THR A 121 10.76 -11.63 -0.88
CA THR A 121 12.07 -12.21 -0.59
C THR A 121 11.89 -13.52 0.15
N TYR A 122 12.44 -14.59 -0.41
CA TYR A 122 12.58 -15.89 0.24
C TYR A 122 13.99 -15.95 0.82
N SER A 123 14.10 -16.04 2.14
CA SER A 123 15.39 -16.10 2.84
C SER A 123 15.43 -17.32 3.75
N ASP A 124 16.61 -17.87 3.98
CA ASP A 124 16.77 -18.96 4.93
C ASP A 124 16.37 -18.50 6.34
N SER A 125 15.41 -19.20 6.96
CA SER A 125 14.99 -18.94 8.34
C SER A 125 15.93 -19.56 9.37
N GLY A 126 16.85 -20.44 8.94
CA GLY A 126 17.65 -21.29 9.79
C GLY A 126 16.91 -22.54 10.29
N LEU A 127 15.62 -22.67 9.99
CA LEU A 127 14.77 -23.79 10.39
C LEU A 127 14.61 -24.82 9.27
N GLY A 128 14.41 -26.08 9.67
CA GLY A 128 14.32 -27.21 8.73
C GLY A 128 15.69 -27.70 8.27
N GLU A 129 15.72 -28.89 7.68
CA GLU A 129 16.94 -29.51 7.15
C GLU A 129 16.60 -30.22 5.84
N ALA A 130 17.47 -30.10 4.84
CA ALA A 130 17.24 -30.63 3.49
C ALA A 130 16.99 -32.15 3.44
N THR A 131 17.45 -32.90 4.45
CA THR A 131 17.37 -34.36 4.55
C THR A 131 16.12 -34.86 5.28
N THR A 132 15.37 -33.98 5.93
CA THR A 132 14.19 -34.33 6.74
C THR A 132 12.90 -34.13 5.94
N PRO A 133 11.84 -34.94 6.14
CA PRO A 133 10.53 -34.66 5.55
C PRO A 133 10.08 -33.25 5.89
N GLY A 134 9.70 -32.47 4.87
CA GLY A 134 9.43 -31.04 5.00
C GLY A 134 10.64 -30.14 4.74
N GLY A 135 11.87 -30.63 4.61
CA GLY A 135 12.99 -29.86 4.07
C GLY A 135 13.35 -28.58 4.84
N ILE A 136 13.93 -27.61 4.12
CA ILE A 136 14.26 -26.27 4.66
C ILE A 136 12.99 -25.42 4.65
N LEU A 137 12.71 -24.71 5.75
CA LEU A 137 11.57 -23.79 5.84
C LEU A 137 12.04 -22.37 5.51
N PRO A 138 11.71 -21.81 4.34
CA PRO A 138 12.10 -20.45 4.01
C PRO A 138 11.23 -19.44 4.75
N MET A 139 11.82 -18.32 5.12
CA MET A 139 11.10 -17.13 5.55
C MET A 139 10.73 -16.31 4.32
N VAL A 140 9.43 -16.12 4.11
CA VAL A 140 8.86 -15.27 3.07
C VAL A 140 8.65 -13.88 3.64
N SER A 141 9.25 -12.90 2.99
CA SER A 141 9.11 -11.48 3.30
C SER A 141 8.39 -10.80 2.15
N VAL A 142 7.18 -10.31 2.38
CA VAL A 142 6.43 -9.52 1.40
C VAL A 142 6.59 -8.06 1.75
N ARG A 143 7.14 -7.28 0.82
CA ARG A 143 7.34 -5.84 0.97
C ARG A 143 6.55 -5.07 -0.10
N VAL A 144 5.91 -4.00 0.33
CA VAL A 144 5.26 -3.01 -0.54
C VAL A 144 5.99 -1.68 -0.40
N GLU A 145 6.40 -1.10 -1.51
CA GLU A 145 7.16 0.14 -1.59
C GLU A 145 6.70 1.01 -2.76
N ASN A 146 7.05 2.30 -2.73
CA ASN A 146 6.73 3.26 -3.79
C ASN A 146 5.22 3.42 -4.08
N LEU A 147 4.35 3.10 -3.13
CA LEU A 147 2.93 3.40 -3.23
C LEU A 147 2.73 4.91 -3.09
N GLN A 148 2.01 5.50 -4.04
CA GLN A 148 1.79 6.95 -4.09
C GLN A 148 0.31 7.29 -4.04
N LYS A 149 -0.02 8.40 -3.38
CA LYS A 149 -1.36 8.97 -3.37
C LYS A 149 -1.32 10.42 -3.86
N PRO A 150 -2.10 10.78 -4.90
CA PRO A 150 -2.27 12.17 -5.29
C PRO A 150 -3.06 12.94 -4.22
N LEU A 151 -2.57 14.12 -3.86
CA LEU A 151 -3.18 15.04 -2.91
C LEU A 151 -3.97 16.10 -3.67
N VAL A 152 -5.29 16.13 -3.48
CA VAL A 152 -6.20 17.05 -4.20
C VAL A 152 -6.39 18.34 -3.39
N VAL A 153 -6.60 18.24 -2.08
CA VAL A 153 -6.94 19.40 -1.24
C VAL A 153 -5.66 20.04 -0.70
N ILE A 154 -4.77 19.21 -0.17
CA ILE A 154 -3.47 19.61 0.38
C ILE A 154 -2.53 20.05 -0.75
N GLY A 155 -2.51 19.34 -1.88
CA GLY A 155 -1.68 19.71 -3.04
C GLY A 155 -2.10 21.05 -3.68
N GLY A 156 -3.41 21.38 -3.63
CA GLY A 156 -3.92 22.68 -4.06
C GLY A 156 -3.50 23.86 -3.16
N PHE A 157 -2.87 23.60 -2.01
CA PHE A 157 -2.37 24.64 -1.12
C PHE A 157 -0.91 25.02 -1.48
N MET A 158 -0.68 26.32 -1.66
CA MET A 158 0.58 26.84 -2.21
C MET A 158 1.81 26.32 -1.44
N GLY A 159 2.71 25.65 -2.17
CA GLY A 159 4.00 25.17 -1.64
C GLY A 159 3.95 23.77 -1.01
N MET A 160 2.82 23.06 -1.05
CA MET A 160 2.74 21.65 -0.66
C MET A 160 2.94 20.72 -1.86
N PRO A 161 3.47 19.49 -1.65
CA PRO A 161 3.61 18.52 -2.72
C PRO A 161 2.25 17.98 -3.18
N ASP A 162 2.12 17.70 -4.47
CA ASP A 162 0.90 17.14 -5.08
C ASP A 162 0.77 15.61 -4.88
N VAL A 163 1.83 14.96 -4.41
CA VAL A 163 1.88 13.50 -4.26
C VAL A 163 2.51 13.15 -2.92
N PHE A 164 1.85 12.26 -2.18
CA PHE A 164 2.38 11.64 -0.97
C PHE A 164 2.85 10.22 -1.28
N THR A 165 4.10 9.91 -0.92
CA THR A 165 4.64 8.54 -1.03
C THR A 165 4.56 7.87 0.34
N TYR A 166 3.92 6.71 0.39
CA TYR A 166 3.84 5.92 1.62
C TYR A 166 5.20 5.34 2.00
N PRO A 167 5.52 5.21 3.30
CA PRO A 167 6.70 4.48 3.72
C PRO A 167 6.52 2.99 3.41
N ALA A 168 7.65 2.30 3.18
CA ALA A 168 7.62 0.88 2.87
C ALA A 168 7.05 0.05 4.02
N PHE A 169 6.28 -0.98 3.68
CA PHE A 169 5.79 -1.98 4.61
C PHE A 169 6.36 -3.35 4.28
N MET A 170 6.66 -4.13 5.32
CA MET A 170 7.19 -5.47 5.18
C MET A 170 6.52 -6.38 6.21
N THR A 171 6.09 -7.55 5.77
CA THR A 171 5.63 -8.63 6.66
C THR A 171 6.39 -9.90 6.37
N ASN A 172 6.83 -10.58 7.43
CA ASN A 172 7.58 -11.83 7.36
C ASN A 172 6.72 -12.98 7.89
N GLN A 173 6.75 -14.11 7.19
CA GLN A 173 6.09 -15.35 7.58
C GLN A 173 6.98 -16.53 7.22
N ILE A 174 6.98 -17.56 8.07
CA ILE A 174 7.66 -18.82 7.76
C ILE A 174 6.73 -19.61 6.82
N ALA A 175 7.24 -20.05 5.68
CA ALA A 175 6.48 -20.85 4.73
C ALA A 175 6.62 -22.35 5.00
N ASN A 176 5.76 -23.11 4.34
CA ASN A 176 5.89 -24.55 4.22
C ASN A 176 7.29 -24.92 3.72
N GLY A 177 7.81 -26.00 4.27
CA GLY A 177 9.17 -26.39 3.99
C GLY A 177 9.31 -27.11 2.64
N ILE A 178 10.44 -26.89 2.00
CA ILE A 178 10.74 -27.30 0.62
C ILE A 178 11.56 -28.59 0.66
N GLY A 179 10.92 -29.69 1.04
CA GLY A 179 11.55 -31.01 1.11
C GLY A 179 10.70 -32.08 0.44
N PRO A 180 11.25 -33.29 0.25
CA PRO A 180 10.47 -34.41 -0.27
C PRO A 180 9.22 -34.61 0.60
N THR A 181 8.06 -34.54 -0.03
CA THR A 181 6.79 -34.93 0.59
C THR A 181 6.82 -36.44 0.76
N SER A 182 6.81 -36.91 2.01
CA SER A 182 6.68 -38.34 2.35
C SER A 182 5.38 -38.93 1.83
#